data_AF-D1BHC0-F1
#
_entry.id   AF-D1BHC0-F1
#
_cell.length_a   1.000
_cell.length_b   1.000
_cell.length_c   1.000
_cell.angle_alpha   90.00
_cell.angle_beta   90.00
_cell.angle_gamma   90.00
#
_symmetry.space_group_name_H-M   'P 1'
#
loop_
_entity.id
_entity.type
_entity.pdbx_description
1 polymer ?
#
loop_
_entity_poly.entity_id
_entity_poly.type
_entity_poly.pdbx_seq_one_letter_code
_entity_poly.pdbx_strand_id
1 'polypeptide(L)'
;MITLLDASVDDVLAACGRLSAAGALVGGAVPSVQRASSVDRASSVDLASSVDRASSGDQASSIHRASSVERALPGHPALTVDSALLGDQAFPDQQASTDQTAAAVCPTSGGVAALGHGTQALDGLVRSGPARRTALEVEAAQQLVDPADREAAARRQRPDDARRTLAGRVALRLLVAARLGVPLSLAPQIVVDRTCSTCHLPHGRPRVAGLSVSTSSSEQRVLVAVADEGTEVGVDIERVPSTVFDGFDDFVLHPDERERFGPVTRGASGTAARLSCWVEKEAVLKAVGVGLASPPHELLLAARPDDAVLPTRADMIGPWEWRLVEQAGAAEALGLSVTELPTEPGYRSAIAARVPARIHAVDITSIAMQIASSEGLRA
;
A
#
# COMPACT_ATOMS: atom_id res chain seq x y z
N MET A 1 -3.12 15.96 -14.46
CA MET A 1 -4.09 15.70 -13.36
C MET A 1 -3.67 14.39 -12.70
N ILE A 2 -3.90 14.21 -11.40
CA ILE A 2 -3.58 12.94 -10.72
C ILE A 2 -4.87 12.21 -10.38
N THR A 3 -5.01 10.94 -10.77
CA THR A 3 -6.10 10.07 -10.30
C THR A 3 -5.60 9.25 -9.12
N LEU A 4 -6.34 9.27 -8.02
CA LEU A 4 -5.96 8.64 -6.75
C LEU A 4 -7.01 7.62 -6.31
N LEU A 5 -6.58 6.42 -5.97
CA LEU A 5 -7.39 5.39 -5.35
C LEU A 5 -6.83 5.10 -3.96
N ASP A 6 -7.66 5.31 -2.94
CA ASP A 6 -7.42 4.87 -1.56
C ASP A 6 -8.55 3.91 -1.17
N ALA A 7 -8.20 2.67 -0.86
CA ALA A 7 -9.17 1.62 -0.59
C ALA A 7 -8.68 0.63 0.47
N SER A 8 -9.63 -0.02 1.15
CA SER A 8 -9.30 -1.18 1.97
C SER A 8 -8.98 -2.40 1.11
N VAL A 9 -8.18 -3.31 1.64
CA VAL A 9 -7.88 -4.61 0.99
C VAL A 9 -9.18 -5.39 0.72
N ASP A 10 -10.10 -5.37 1.69
CA ASP A 10 -11.38 -6.05 1.58
C ASP A 10 -12.27 -5.45 0.49
N ASP A 11 -12.32 -4.12 0.35
CA ASP A 11 -13.11 -3.47 -0.71
C ASP A 11 -12.59 -3.80 -2.10
N VAL A 12 -11.26 -3.87 -2.26
CA VAL A 12 -10.63 -4.25 -3.54
C VAL A 12 -10.99 -5.69 -3.90
N LEU A 13 -10.87 -6.63 -2.96
CA LEU A 13 -11.17 -8.03 -3.21
C LEU A 13 -12.69 -8.24 -3.44
N ALA A 14 -13.53 -7.59 -2.66
CA ALA A 14 -14.99 -7.64 -2.84
C ALA A 14 -15.44 -7.07 -4.20
N ALA A 15 -14.79 -6.01 -4.69
CA ALA A 15 -15.03 -5.49 -6.03
C ALA A 15 -14.70 -6.53 -7.12
N CYS A 16 -13.62 -7.30 -6.96
CA CYS A 16 -13.29 -8.39 -7.88
C CYS A 16 -14.36 -9.49 -7.86
N GLY A 17 -14.83 -9.87 -6.68
CA GLY A 17 -15.92 -10.85 -6.54
C GLY A 17 -17.19 -10.41 -7.25
N ARG A 18 -17.57 -9.13 -7.13
CA ARG A 18 -18.72 -8.54 -7.85
C ARG A 18 -18.52 -8.59 -9.38
N LEU A 19 -17.35 -8.19 -9.86
CA LEU A 19 -17.01 -8.24 -11.29
C LEU A 19 -17.07 -9.67 -11.85
N SER A 20 -16.55 -10.64 -11.09
CA SER A 20 -16.63 -12.06 -11.47
C SER A 20 -18.07 -12.55 -11.55
N ALA A 21 -18.90 -12.20 -10.55
CA ALA A 21 -20.30 -12.61 -10.50
C ALA A 21 -21.15 -11.97 -11.62
N ALA A 22 -20.80 -10.77 -12.05
CA ALA A 22 -21.41 -10.09 -13.20
C ALA A 22 -20.96 -10.66 -14.57
N GLY A 23 -20.06 -11.66 -14.59
CA GLY A 23 -19.54 -12.26 -15.82
C GLY A 23 -18.46 -11.44 -16.52
N ALA A 24 -17.99 -10.34 -15.91
CA ALA A 24 -16.98 -9.46 -16.50
C ALA A 24 -15.58 -10.10 -16.59
N LEU A 25 -15.35 -11.22 -15.89
CA LEU A 25 -14.07 -11.94 -15.89
C LEU A 25 -14.08 -13.23 -16.73
N VAL A 26 -15.24 -13.66 -17.26
CA VAL A 26 -15.35 -14.96 -17.96
C VAL A 26 -15.21 -14.79 -19.48
N GLY A 27 -14.06 -15.24 -20.00
CA GLY A 27 -13.93 -15.91 -21.31
C GLY A 27 -14.33 -15.16 -22.59
N GLY A 28 -13.49 -14.23 -23.05
CA GLY A 28 -13.55 -13.71 -24.43
C GLY A 28 -12.28 -14.08 -25.19
N ALA A 29 -12.43 -14.83 -26.30
CA ALA A 29 -11.36 -15.10 -27.24
C ALA A 29 -10.64 -13.79 -27.64
N VAL A 30 -9.32 -13.81 -27.55
CA VAL A 30 -8.43 -12.72 -27.96
C VAL A 30 -8.75 -12.33 -29.41
N PRO A 31 -9.19 -11.09 -29.71
CA PRO A 31 -9.08 -10.58 -31.07
C PRO A 31 -7.59 -10.52 -31.38
N SER A 32 -7.20 -11.19 -32.46
CA SER A 32 -5.82 -11.27 -32.91
C SER A 32 -5.29 -9.86 -33.19
N VAL A 33 -4.60 -9.26 -32.21
CA VAL A 33 -3.76 -8.09 -32.45
C VAL A 33 -2.62 -8.58 -33.33
N GLN A 34 -2.56 -8.05 -34.56
CA GLN A 34 -1.51 -8.34 -35.52
C GLN A 34 -0.16 -8.09 -34.87
N ARG A 35 0.61 -9.17 -34.68
CA ARG A 35 2.00 -9.11 -34.23
C ARG A 35 2.80 -8.32 -35.26
N ALA A 36 3.42 -7.23 -34.80
CA ALA A 36 4.64 -6.75 -35.42
C ALA A 36 5.75 -7.76 -35.07
N SER A 37 6.25 -8.45 -36.10
CA SER A 37 7.57 -9.10 -36.17
C SER A 37 8.67 -8.14 -35.70
N SER A 38 9.77 -8.50 -35.05
CA SER A 38 10.58 -9.72 -35.05
C SER A 38 11.76 -9.52 -34.06
N VAL A 39 12.14 -10.60 -33.35
CA VAL A 39 13.53 -11.01 -33.01
C VAL A 39 14.26 -10.17 -31.93
N ASP A 40 14.81 -10.72 -30.83
CA ASP A 40 15.63 -11.93 -30.68
C ASP A 40 15.40 -12.70 -29.35
N ARG A 41 15.53 -14.03 -29.44
CA ARG A 41 15.61 -14.97 -28.31
C ARG A 41 17.08 -15.14 -27.92
N ALA A 42 17.40 -14.99 -26.64
CA ALA A 42 18.64 -15.50 -26.07
C ALA A 42 18.34 -16.48 -24.94
N SER A 43 19.12 -17.55 -24.97
CA SER A 43 18.92 -18.86 -24.34
C SER A 43 19.11 -18.85 -22.83
N SER A 44 18.26 -19.62 -22.16
CA SER A 44 18.44 -20.10 -20.79
C SER A 44 19.81 -20.76 -20.61
N VAL A 45 20.57 -20.34 -19.61
CA VAL A 45 21.66 -21.12 -19.03
C VAL A 45 21.51 -21.05 -17.52
N ASP A 46 21.22 -22.20 -16.93
CA ASP A 46 21.21 -22.44 -15.49
C ASP A 46 22.59 -22.18 -14.90
N LEU A 47 22.63 -21.42 -13.81
CA LEU A 47 23.66 -21.51 -12.77
C LEU A 47 23.07 -20.98 -11.46
N ALA A 48 22.22 -21.80 -10.86
CA ALA A 48 21.91 -21.73 -9.45
C ALA A 48 23.07 -22.38 -8.68
N SER A 49 23.87 -21.57 -7.99
CA SER A 49 24.63 -22.05 -6.83
C SER A 49 25.01 -20.90 -5.90
N SER A 50 24.41 -20.93 -4.71
CA SER A 50 25.00 -20.45 -3.45
C SER A 50 24.99 -18.95 -3.17
N VAL A 51 23.80 -18.35 -3.01
CA VAL A 51 23.55 -17.28 -2.02
C VAL A 51 22.13 -17.44 -1.43
N ASP A 52 21.75 -18.65 -1.03
CA ASP A 52 20.55 -18.87 -0.22
C ASP A 52 20.91 -18.67 1.25
N ARG A 53 20.79 -17.42 1.76
CA ARG A 53 20.53 -17.10 3.19
C ARG A 53 20.42 -15.63 3.59
N ALA A 54 20.14 -14.69 2.69
CA ALA A 54 19.85 -13.30 3.10
C ALA A 54 19.02 -12.53 2.08
N SER A 55 17.72 -12.85 1.89
CA SER A 55 16.74 -11.98 1.18
C SER A 55 15.26 -12.43 1.29
N SER A 56 14.91 -13.28 2.26
CA SER A 56 13.51 -13.69 2.52
C SER A 56 12.95 -12.98 3.75
N GLY A 57 13.04 -11.65 3.77
CA GLY A 57 12.57 -10.77 4.85
C GLY A 57 11.51 -9.79 4.37
N ASP A 58 10.27 -10.03 4.78
CA ASP A 58 9.21 -9.08 5.12
C ASP A 58 9.02 -7.80 4.30
N GLN A 59 7.88 -7.75 3.59
CA GLN A 59 7.18 -6.49 3.39
C GLN A 59 6.18 -6.28 4.53
N ALA A 60 6.78 -6.07 5.70
CA ALA A 60 6.24 -5.12 6.64
C ALA A 60 6.30 -3.71 6.01
N SER A 61 5.51 -2.79 6.54
CA SER A 61 5.40 -1.39 6.13
C SER A 61 6.77 -0.73 5.83
N SER A 62 6.83 0.31 4.99
CA SER A 62 8.10 0.94 4.58
C SER A 62 8.97 1.36 5.78
N ILE A 63 8.33 1.74 6.89
CA ILE A 63 8.98 2.06 8.17
C ILE A 63 9.74 0.87 8.79
N HIS A 64 9.27 -0.37 8.58
CA HIS A 64 9.96 -1.56 9.06
C HIS A 64 11.22 -1.85 8.23
N ARG A 65 11.21 -1.52 6.93
CA ARG A 65 12.43 -1.58 6.11
C ARG A 65 13.43 -0.53 6.56
N ALA A 66 12.98 0.68 6.87
CA ALA A 66 13.84 1.71 7.46
C ALA A 66 14.48 1.24 8.78
N SER A 67 13.70 0.65 9.69
CA SER A 67 14.26 0.07 10.92
C SER A 67 15.27 -1.07 10.67
N SER A 68 15.16 -1.77 9.53
CA SER A 68 16.14 -2.79 9.13
C SER A 68 17.40 -2.19 8.51
N VAL A 69 17.26 -1.10 7.74
CA VAL A 69 18.38 -0.35 7.15
C VAL A 69 19.17 0.38 8.24
N GLU A 70 18.50 1.03 9.18
CA GLU A 70 19.11 1.71 10.33
C GLU A 70 19.97 0.74 11.14
N ARG A 71 19.44 -0.42 11.50
CA ARG A 71 20.19 -1.49 12.19
C ARG A 71 21.39 -2.04 11.41
N ALA A 72 21.44 -1.83 10.10
CA ALA A 72 22.53 -2.31 9.24
C ALA A 72 23.67 -1.28 9.07
N LEU A 73 23.47 -0.02 9.48
CA LEU A 73 24.51 1.01 9.43
C LEU A 73 25.48 0.86 10.63
N PRO A 74 26.81 0.90 10.44
CA PRO A 74 27.76 0.79 11.53
C PRO A 74 27.65 2.00 12.47
N GLY A 75 27.31 1.75 13.74
CA GLY A 75 27.11 2.78 14.76
C GLY A 75 28.35 3.64 15.00
N HIS A 76 28.14 4.96 15.10
CA HIS A 76 29.10 5.88 15.71
C HIS A 76 29.31 5.50 17.20
N PRO A 77 30.52 5.70 17.77
CA PRO A 77 30.85 5.18 19.09
C PRO A 77 29.98 5.84 20.16
N ALA A 78 29.26 5.02 20.92
CA ALA A 78 28.53 5.43 22.10
C ALA A 78 29.49 6.08 23.11
N LEU A 79 29.18 7.31 23.53
CA LEU A 79 29.76 7.89 24.73
C LEU A 79 29.22 7.11 25.93
N THR A 80 30.11 6.36 26.58
CA THR A 80 29.86 5.67 27.84
C THR A 80 29.57 6.71 28.92
N VAL A 81 28.40 6.64 29.53
CA VAL A 81 28.14 7.28 30.83
C VAL A 81 27.86 6.18 31.83
N ASP A 82 28.84 6.01 32.71
CA ASP A 82 28.86 5.08 33.83
C ASP A 82 27.90 5.57 34.92
N SER A 83 27.04 4.69 35.45
CA SER A 83 26.33 4.91 36.71
C SER A 83 25.73 3.59 37.20
N ALA A 84 26.54 2.88 37.97
CA ALA A 84 26.10 1.87 38.90
C ALA A 84 25.49 2.52 40.17
N LEU A 85 24.50 1.80 40.73
CA LEU A 85 24.14 1.64 42.15
C LEU A 85 22.76 2.12 42.61
N LEU A 86 22.20 1.23 43.45
CA LEU A 86 21.01 1.29 44.32
C LEU A 86 19.70 0.87 43.62
N GLY A 87 18.99 -0.16 44.05
CA GLY A 87 19.12 -1.02 45.22
C GLY A 87 17.86 -1.90 45.31
N ASP A 88 18.13 -3.16 45.60
CA ASP A 88 17.28 -4.34 45.76
C ASP A 88 16.14 -4.18 46.79
N GLN A 89 14.94 -4.72 46.53
CA GLN A 89 14.07 -5.38 47.52
C GLN A 89 12.91 -6.13 46.82
N ALA A 90 12.67 -7.36 47.26
CA ALA A 90 11.73 -8.32 46.69
C ALA A 90 10.71 -8.85 47.73
N PHE A 91 9.63 -9.45 47.19
CA PHE A 91 8.67 -10.43 47.77
C PHE A 91 7.55 -9.95 48.74
N PRO A 92 6.44 -10.71 48.94
CA PRO A 92 6.05 -12.02 48.36
C PRO A 92 4.58 -12.18 47.85
N ASP A 93 4.34 -13.37 47.28
CA ASP A 93 3.09 -14.06 46.93
C ASP A 93 1.98 -14.11 48.00
N GLN A 94 0.73 -14.21 47.56
CA GLN A 94 -0.31 -15.01 48.23
C GLN A 94 -1.34 -15.60 47.25
N GLN A 95 -1.63 -16.89 47.46
CA GLN A 95 -2.50 -17.76 46.67
C GLN A 95 -3.97 -17.74 47.13
N ALA A 96 -4.82 -18.16 46.18
CA ALA A 96 -6.02 -19.00 46.29
C ALA A 96 -7.32 -18.45 46.92
N SER A 97 -8.40 -18.50 46.11
CA SER A 97 -9.65 -19.17 46.51
C SER A 97 -10.52 -19.49 45.28
N THR A 98 -11.08 -20.70 45.31
CA THR A 98 -12.04 -21.36 44.42
C THR A 98 -13.42 -20.68 44.43
N ASP A 99 -14.18 -20.75 43.31
CA ASP A 99 -15.42 -21.55 43.30
C ASP A 99 -16.07 -21.79 41.92
N GLN A 100 -16.75 -22.93 41.87
CA GLN A 100 -17.68 -23.55 40.91
C GLN A 100 -18.90 -22.66 40.56
N THR A 101 -19.82 -22.86 39.62
CA THR A 101 -20.25 -23.91 38.66
C THR A 101 -21.27 -23.29 37.68
N ALA A 102 -21.60 -24.04 36.61
CA ALA A 102 -22.94 -24.22 36.02
C ALA A 102 -23.21 -23.71 34.59
N ALA A 103 -23.80 -24.63 33.81
CA ALA A 103 -24.09 -24.63 32.39
C ALA A 103 -25.60 -24.45 32.11
N ALA A 104 -25.96 -24.03 30.89
CA ALA A 104 -27.19 -24.39 30.15
C ALA A 104 -27.12 -23.78 28.74
N VAL A 105 -26.92 -24.56 27.67
CA VAL A 105 -27.92 -25.26 26.83
C VAL A 105 -28.95 -24.32 26.18
N CYS A 106 -28.88 -24.25 24.84
CA CYS A 106 -29.75 -23.49 23.95
C CYS A 106 -30.55 -24.48 23.08
N PRO A 107 -31.87 -24.29 22.83
CA PRO A 107 -32.62 -25.14 21.90
C PRO A 107 -32.79 -24.51 20.51
N THR A 108 -32.62 -25.35 19.49
CA THR A 108 -33.10 -25.19 18.11
C THR A 108 -34.62 -25.43 18.06
N SER A 109 -35.45 -24.79 17.24
CA SER A 109 -35.63 -25.05 15.78
C SER A 109 -36.97 -24.44 15.33
N GLY A 110 -37.14 -24.16 14.03
CA GLY A 110 -38.43 -23.84 13.42
C GLY A 110 -38.29 -23.29 12.00
N GLY A 111 -38.48 -24.15 10.99
CA GLY A 111 -38.43 -23.78 9.57
C GLY A 111 -39.82 -23.65 8.94
N VAL A 112 -39.88 -22.97 7.79
CA VAL A 112 -40.92 -23.19 6.77
C VAL A 112 -40.37 -22.82 5.40
N ALA A 113 -40.69 -23.68 4.42
CA ALA A 113 -40.25 -23.61 3.03
C ALA A 113 -41.21 -22.78 2.16
N ALA A 114 -40.68 -22.15 1.11
CA ALA A 114 -41.45 -21.71 -0.05
C ALA A 114 -40.64 -21.88 -1.34
N LEU A 115 -41.31 -22.41 -2.35
CA LEU A 115 -40.82 -22.72 -3.69
C LEU A 115 -40.78 -21.47 -4.58
N GLY A 116 -39.76 -21.36 -5.43
CA GLY A 116 -39.69 -20.36 -6.50
C GLY A 116 -38.48 -20.60 -7.40
N HIS A 117 -38.73 -20.97 -8.66
CA HIS A 117 -37.70 -21.18 -9.69
C HIS A 117 -37.26 -19.83 -10.28
N GLY A 118 -35.95 -19.70 -10.55
CA GLY A 118 -35.42 -18.80 -11.58
C GLY A 118 -34.58 -17.61 -11.12
N THR A 119 -33.40 -17.82 -10.53
CA THR A 119 -32.25 -16.86 -10.48
C THR A 119 -31.01 -17.55 -9.85
N GLN A 120 -30.47 -18.59 -10.48
CA GLN A 120 -29.43 -19.42 -9.84
C GLN A 120 -28.01 -18.80 -9.79
N ALA A 121 -27.73 -17.73 -10.54
CA ALA A 121 -26.38 -17.14 -10.57
C ALA A 121 -26.16 -16.01 -9.54
N LEU A 122 -27.18 -15.19 -9.24
CA LEU A 122 -27.04 -14.07 -8.31
C LEU A 122 -27.21 -14.48 -6.83
N ASP A 123 -27.89 -15.60 -6.55
CA ASP A 123 -28.20 -16.07 -5.18
C ASP A 123 -27.04 -16.86 -4.53
N GLY A 124 -26.05 -17.28 -5.33
CA GLY A 124 -24.94 -18.15 -4.88
C GLY A 124 -23.91 -17.46 -3.97
N LEU A 125 -23.66 -16.15 -4.17
CA LEU A 125 -22.73 -15.36 -3.37
C LEU A 125 -23.37 -14.86 -2.05
N VAL A 126 -24.70 -14.76 -2.02
CA VAL A 126 -25.49 -14.38 -0.84
C VAL A 126 -25.55 -15.55 0.17
N ARG A 127 -25.50 -16.80 -0.31
CA ARG A 127 -25.59 -18.02 0.54
C ARG A 127 -24.24 -18.66 0.91
N SER A 128 -23.12 -18.18 0.38
CA SER A 128 -21.79 -18.67 0.78
C SER A 128 -21.41 -18.09 2.14
N GLY A 129 -20.98 -18.95 3.08
CA GLY A 129 -20.42 -18.48 4.36
C GLY A 129 -19.18 -17.59 4.16
N PRO A 130 -18.78 -16.78 5.17
CA PRO A 130 -17.76 -15.74 5.03
C PRO A 130 -16.45 -16.23 4.41
N ALA A 131 -15.93 -17.37 4.85
CA ALA A 131 -14.69 -17.95 4.33
C ALA A 131 -14.77 -18.33 2.84
N ARG A 132 -15.93 -18.84 2.38
CA ARG A 132 -16.13 -19.20 0.98
C ARG A 132 -16.25 -17.96 0.10
N ARG A 133 -16.86 -16.88 0.60
CA ARG A 133 -16.91 -15.59 -0.10
C ARG A 133 -15.51 -15.03 -0.30
N THR A 134 -14.71 -14.98 0.77
CA THR A 134 -13.33 -14.49 0.69
C THR A 134 -12.47 -15.29 -0.29
N ALA A 135 -12.65 -16.62 -0.36
CA ALA A 135 -11.92 -17.44 -1.33
C ALA A 135 -12.29 -17.09 -2.78
N LEU A 136 -13.58 -16.91 -3.09
CA LEU A 136 -14.04 -16.51 -4.43
C LEU A 136 -13.56 -15.11 -4.83
N GLU A 137 -13.53 -14.17 -3.88
CA GLU A 137 -13.02 -12.81 -4.10
C GLU A 137 -11.51 -12.82 -4.43
N VAL A 138 -10.74 -13.65 -3.74
CA VAL A 138 -9.31 -13.83 -4.03
C VAL A 138 -9.09 -14.51 -5.39
N GLU A 139 -9.89 -15.52 -5.73
CA GLU A 139 -9.83 -16.17 -7.04
C GLU A 139 -10.15 -15.18 -8.17
N ALA A 140 -11.18 -14.36 -8.01
CA ALA A 140 -11.53 -13.31 -8.96
C ALA A 140 -10.38 -12.28 -9.10
N ALA A 141 -9.78 -11.87 -7.99
CA ALA A 141 -8.62 -10.97 -8.00
C ALA A 141 -7.41 -11.57 -8.74
N GLN A 142 -7.19 -12.89 -8.60
CA GLN A 142 -6.12 -13.59 -9.33
C GLN A 142 -6.31 -13.59 -10.85
N GLN A 143 -7.55 -13.48 -11.35
CA GLN A 143 -7.85 -13.39 -12.78
C GLN A 143 -7.55 -12.00 -13.36
N LEU A 144 -7.44 -10.96 -12.53
CA LEU A 144 -7.20 -9.57 -12.93
C LEU A 144 -5.72 -9.17 -12.95
N VAL A 145 -4.84 -10.10 -12.58
CA VAL A 145 -3.39 -9.87 -12.51
C VAL A 145 -2.62 -10.86 -13.39
N ASP A 146 -1.37 -10.51 -13.71
CA ASP A 146 -0.49 -11.40 -14.47
C ASP A 146 0.12 -12.50 -13.57
N PRO A 147 0.84 -13.50 -14.15
CA PRO A 147 1.49 -14.54 -13.36
C PRO A 147 2.52 -14.02 -12.35
N ALA A 148 3.28 -12.97 -12.69
CA ALA A 148 4.33 -12.43 -11.82
C ALA A 148 3.74 -11.75 -10.57
N ASP A 149 2.59 -11.10 -10.72
CA ASP A 149 1.82 -10.53 -9.63
C ASP A 149 1.24 -11.61 -8.69
N ARG A 150 0.71 -12.70 -9.26
CA ARG A 150 0.25 -13.87 -8.48
C ARG A 150 1.40 -14.49 -7.68
N GLU A 151 2.55 -14.66 -8.32
CA GLU A 151 3.74 -15.21 -7.68
C GLU A 151 4.24 -14.29 -6.56
N ALA A 152 4.25 -12.97 -6.78
CA ALA A 152 4.63 -12.00 -5.77
C ALA A 152 3.74 -12.06 -4.52
N ALA A 153 2.43 -12.29 -4.68
CA ALA A 153 1.52 -12.51 -3.56
C ALA A 153 1.77 -13.88 -2.90
N ALA A 154 1.97 -14.95 -3.68
CA ALA A 154 2.20 -16.31 -3.18
C ALA A 154 3.51 -16.47 -2.40
N ARG A 155 4.54 -15.65 -2.69
CA ARG A 155 5.81 -15.63 -1.93
C ARG A 155 5.67 -15.06 -0.52
N ARG A 156 4.53 -14.46 -0.15
CA ARG A 156 4.32 -13.89 1.17
C ARG A 156 4.04 -15.00 2.19
N GLN A 157 4.79 -14.98 3.29
CA GLN A 157 4.65 -15.95 4.37
C GLN A 157 3.34 -15.75 5.15
N ARG A 158 2.97 -14.48 5.41
CA ARG A 158 1.74 -14.14 6.13
C ARG A 158 0.56 -14.02 5.15
N PRO A 159 -0.58 -14.67 5.42
CA PRO A 159 -1.76 -14.59 4.56
C PRO A 159 -2.24 -13.16 4.31
N ASP A 160 -2.22 -12.29 5.32
CA ASP A 160 -2.64 -10.89 5.18
C ASP A 160 -1.71 -10.08 4.28
N ASP A 161 -0.40 -10.39 4.29
CA ASP A 161 0.56 -9.76 3.37
C ASP A 161 0.36 -10.25 1.94
N ALA A 162 -0.01 -11.52 1.76
CA ALA A 162 -0.38 -12.09 0.46
C ALA A 162 -1.62 -11.38 -0.11
N ARG A 163 -2.67 -11.24 0.73
CA ARG A 163 -3.91 -10.55 0.39
C ARG A 163 -3.66 -9.08 0.03
N ARG A 164 -2.92 -8.34 0.87
CA ARG A 164 -2.56 -6.94 0.61
C ARG A 164 -1.72 -6.78 -0.66
N THR A 165 -0.75 -7.68 -0.89
CA THR A 165 0.06 -7.66 -2.12
C THR A 165 -0.84 -7.83 -3.34
N LEU A 166 -1.71 -8.84 -3.35
CA LEU A 166 -2.65 -9.08 -4.45
C LEU A 166 -3.59 -7.89 -4.68
N ALA A 167 -4.21 -7.37 -3.61
CA ALA A 167 -5.09 -6.20 -3.70
C ALA A 167 -4.35 -4.98 -4.27
N GLY A 168 -3.12 -4.71 -3.85
CA GLY A 168 -2.27 -3.67 -4.43
C GLY A 168 -2.00 -3.84 -5.92
N ARG A 169 -1.76 -5.08 -6.38
CA ARG A 169 -1.56 -5.38 -7.81
C ARG A 169 -2.82 -5.14 -8.63
N VAL A 170 -3.96 -5.62 -8.13
CA VAL A 170 -5.28 -5.42 -8.75
C VAL A 170 -5.63 -3.94 -8.82
N ALA A 171 -5.53 -3.21 -7.70
CA ALA A 171 -5.85 -1.80 -7.61
C ALA A 171 -5.08 -0.96 -8.64
N LEU A 172 -3.78 -1.22 -8.79
CA LEU A 172 -2.97 -0.57 -9.82
C LEU A 172 -3.47 -0.91 -11.24
N ARG A 173 -3.69 -2.19 -11.55
CA ARG A 173 -4.12 -2.61 -12.88
C ARG A 173 -5.48 -2.05 -13.26
N LEU A 174 -6.43 -2.04 -12.33
CA LEU A 174 -7.77 -1.46 -12.56
C LEU A 174 -7.69 0.05 -12.80
N LEU A 175 -6.92 0.77 -11.98
CA LEU A 175 -6.79 2.21 -12.14
C LEU A 175 -6.08 2.57 -13.46
N VAL A 176 -5.03 1.83 -13.84
CA VAL A 176 -4.35 1.98 -15.13
C VAL A 176 -5.28 1.61 -16.30
N ALA A 177 -6.04 0.52 -16.19
CA ALA A 177 -6.99 0.10 -17.22
C ALA A 177 -8.04 1.19 -17.47
N ALA A 178 -8.64 1.73 -16.41
CA ALA A 178 -9.58 2.84 -16.51
C ALA A 178 -8.94 4.10 -17.12
N ARG A 179 -7.69 4.42 -16.76
CA ARG A 179 -6.97 5.58 -17.30
C ARG A 179 -6.67 5.45 -18.80
N LEU A 180 -6.35 4.24 -19.26
CA LEU A 180 -6.01 3.93 -20.65
C LEU A 180 -7.23 3.52 -21.50
N GLY A 181 -8.43 3.40 -20.90
CA GLY A 181 -9.61 2.87 -21.59
C GLY A 181 -9.46 1.40 -22.00
N VAL A 182 -8.68 0.62 -21.25
CA VAL A 182 -8.44 -0.79 -21.52
C VAL A 182 -9.56 -1.63 -20.90
N PRO A 183 -10.20 -2.52 -21.70
CA PRO A 183 -11.16 -3.53 -21.24
C PRO A 183 -10.69 -4.32 -20.02
N LEU A 184 -11.61 -4.70 -19.11
CA LEU A 184 -11.26 -5.41 -17.87
C LEU A 184 -10.56 -6.74 -18.15
N SER A 185 -11.04 -7.44 -19.17
CA SER A 185 -10.49 -8.72 -19.65
C SER A 185 -9.02 -8.61 -20.11
N LEU A 186 -8.55 -7.40 -20.43
CA LEU A 186 -7.17 -7.13 -20.83
C LEU A 186 -6.32 -6.55 -19.68
N ALA A 187 -6.88 -6.30 -18.49
CA ALA A 187 -6.13 -5.81 -17.34
C ALA A 187 -4.90 -6.68 -16.97
N PRO A 188 -4.94 -8.03 -17.06
CA PRO A 188 -3.75 -8.87 -16.85
C PRO A 188 -2.66 -8.69 -17.91
N GLN A 189 -2.98 -8.13 -19.08
CA GLN A 189 -2.06 -7.95 -20.20
C GLN A 189 -1.37 -6.58 -20.18
N ILE A 190 -1.82 -5.67 -19.31
CA ILE A 190 -1.14 -4.40 -19.06
C ILE A 190 0.27 -4.70 -18.54
N VAL A 191 1.28 -4.23 -19.26
CA VAL A 191 2.68 -4.40 -18.87
C VAL A 191 2.99 -3.46 -17.71
N VAL A 192 3.31 -4.04 -16.55
CA VAL A 192 3.79 -3.30 -15.38
C VAL A 192 5.20 -3.77 -15.04
N ASP A 193 6.20 -3.03 -15.49
CA ASP A 193 7.60 -3.34 -15.23
C ASP A 193 7.94 -3.02 -13.77
N ARG A 194 8.51 -4.00 -13.07
CA ARG A 194 8.96 -3.91 -11.67
C ARG A 194 10.40 -4.33 -11.50
N THR A 195 11.20 -4.22 -12.55
CA THR A 195 12.63 -4.50 -12.49
C THR A 195 13.29 -3.48 -11.57
N CYS A 196 13.89 -3.95 -10.48
CA CYS A 196 14.68 -3.14 -9.57
C CYS A 196 15.92 -2.59 -10.31
N SER A 197 16.21 -1.30 -10.15
CA SER A 197 17.38 -0.65 -10.75
C SER A 197 18.71 -1.16 -10.19
N THR A 198 18.71 -1.74 -8.99
CA THR A 198 19.92 -2.19 -8.30
C THR A 198 20.19 -3.69 -8.46
N CYS A 199 19.20 -4.54 -8.19
CA CYS A 199 19.39 -6.01 -8.20
C CYS A 199 18.63 -6.73 -9.33
N HIS A 200 17.89 -5.99 -10.17
CA HIS A 200 17.13 -6.51 -11.31
C HIS A 200 16.01 -7.52 -10.98
N LEU A 201 15.75 -7.79 -9.70
CA LEU A 201 14.62 -8.62 -9.26
C LEU A 201 13.27 -7.89 -9.39
N PRO A 202 12.13 -8.61 -9.46
CA PRO A 202 10.80 -8.05 -9.74
C PRO A 202 10.14 -7.39 -8.51
N HIS A 203 10.87 -6.48 -7.85
CA HIS A 203 10.41 -5.73 -6.67
C HIS A 203 10.71 -4.23 -6.74
N GLY A 204 11.15 -3.73 -7.89
CA GLY A 204 11.34 -2.32 -8.16
C GLY A 204 10.03 -1.54 -8.21
N ARG A 205 10.14 -0.22 -8.33
CA ARG A 205 8.99 0.66 -8.54
C ARG A 205 8.21 0.23 -9.80
N PRO A 206 6.87 0.23 -9.75
CA PRO A 206 6.07 -0.04 -10.94
C PRO A 206 6.29 1.02 -12.02
N ARG A 207 6.42 0.58 -13.27
CA ARG A 207 6.48 1.44 -14.46
C ARG A 207 5.46 0.96 -15.48
N VAL A 208 4.72 1.90 -16.05
CA VAL A 208 3.71 1.66 -17.09
C VAL A 208 3.98 2.64 -18.22
N ALA A 209 4.02 2.18 -19.47
CA ALA A 209 4.28 3.04 -20.61
C ALA A 209 3.22 4.14 -20.72
N GLY A 210 3.66 5.39 -20.93
CA GLY A 210 2.77 6.56 -21.08
C GLY A 210 2.11 7.07 -19.80
N LEU A 211 2.46 6.52 -18.62
CA LEU A 211 1.89 6.93 -17.33
C LEU A 211 2.96 6.99 -16.24
N SER A 212 2.78 7.94 -15.33
CA SER A 212 3.48 7.97 -14.05
C SER A 212 2.62 7.28 -13.00
N VAL A 213 3.16 6.28 -12.30
CA VAL A 213 2.38 5.47 -11.35
C VAL A 213 3.13 5.30 -10.03
N SER A 214 2.39 5.29 -8.93
CA SER A 214 2.94 5.00 -7.61
C SER A 214 1.95 4.20 -6.78
N THR A 215 2.48 3.32 -5.93
CA THR A 215 1.70 2.43 -5.08
C THR A 215 2.29 2.39 -3.67
N SER A 216 1.44 2.42 -2.66
CA SER A 216 1.80 2.09 -1.28
C SER A 216 0.69 1.27 -0.61
N SER A 217 1.03 0.55 0.45
CA SER A 217 0.08 -0.28 1.17
C SER A 217 0.56 -0.55 2.59
N SER A 218 -0.32 -0.44 3.57
CA SER A 218 -0.01 -0.68 4.97
C SER A 218 -1.21 -1.32 5.66
N GLU A 219 -0.97 -2.41 6.39
CA GLU A 219 -2.01 -3.25 7.02
C GLU A 219 -3.19 -3.62 6.10
N GLN A 220 -4.33 -2.94 6.23
CA GLN A 220 -5.56 -3.19 5.47
C GLN A 220 -5.84 -2.12 4.42
N ARG A 221 -4.87 -1.25 4.11
CA ARG A 221 -5.02 -0.16 3.13
C ARG A 221 -4.11 -0.34 1.92
N VAL A 222 -4.61 0.10 0.78
CA VAL A 222 -3.90 0.19 -0.50
C VAL A 222 -4.13 1.58 -1.06
N LEU A 223 -3.03 2.25 -1.44
CA LEU A 223 -3.02 3.57 -2.03
C LEU A 223 -2.33 3.51 -3.40
N VAL A 224 -2.99 4.01 -4.44
CA VAL A 224 -2.47 4.04 -5.80
C VAL A 224 -2.70 5.41 -6.42
N ALA A 225 -1.67 5.99 -7.02
CA ALA A 225 -1.77 7.18 -7.84
C ALA A 225 -1.35 6.89 -9.29
N VAL A 226 -2.07 7.48 -10.23
CA VAL A 226 -1.75 7.48 -11.66
C VAL A 226 -1.82 8.91 -12.18
N ALA A 227 -0.80 9.34 -12.90
CA ALA A 227 -0.72 10.65 -13.54
C ALA A 227 -0.22 10.52 -14.98
N ASP A 228 -0.36 11.60 -15.74
CA ASP A 228 0.17 11.69 -17.11
C ASP A 228 1.69 11.53 -17.11
N GLU A 229 2.23 11.00 -18.21
CA GLU A 229 3.68 10.95 -18.42
C GLU A 229 4.32 12.34 -18.21
N GLY A 230 5.46 12.37 -17.52
CA GLY A 230 6.14 13.62 -17.13
C GLY A 230 5.62 14.27 -15.84
N THR A 231 4.46 13.85 -15.31
CA THR A 231 4.04 14.22 -13.94
C THR A 231 4.55 13.16 -12.97
N GLU A 232 5.78 13.30 -12.48
CA GLU A 232 6.28 12.43 -11.42
C GLU A 232 5.31 12.44 -10.24
N VAL A 233 4.92 11.25 -9.77
CA VAL A 233 3.97 11.09 -8.68
C VAL A 233 4.45 10.01 -7.73
N GLY A 234 4.32 10.26 -6.44
CA GLY A 234 4.68 9.32 -5.39
C GLY A 234 3.61 9.33 -4.31
N VAL A 235 3.24 8.15 -3.82
CA VAL A 235 2.30 8.03 -2.69
C VAL A 235 2.89 7.17 -1.59
N ASP A 236 2.55 7.53 -0.35
CA ASP A 236 2.80 6.66 0.78
C ASP A 236 1.62 6.62 1.75
N ILE A 237 1.42 5.47 2.40
CA ILE A 237 0.42 5.26 3.44
C ILE A 237 0.99 4.35 4.50
N GLU A 238 0.82 4.71 5.76
CA GLU A 238 1.30 3.93 6.89
C GLU A 238 0.33 3.90 8.07
N ARG A 239 0.17 2.72 8.67
CA ARG A 239 -0.49 2.57 9.95
C ARG A 239 0.37 3.23 11.02
N VAL A 240 -0.25 4.09 11.85
CA VAL A 240 0.36 4.68 13.03
C VAL A 240 0.65 3.58 14.06
N PRO A 241 1.93 3.27 14.34
CA PRO A 241 2.27 2.32 15.39
C PRO A 241 2.04 2.95 16.77
N SER A 242 2.09 2.14 17.84
CA SER A 242 2.11 2.68 19.21
C SER A 242 3.35 3.54 19.47
N THR A 243 4.49 3.09 18.96
CA THR A 243 5.80 3.75 19.08
C THR A 243 6.59 3.64 17.78
N VAL A 244 7.45 4.61 17.50
CA VAL A 244 8.49 4.48 16.47
C VAL A 244 9.71 3.75 17.03
N PHE A 245 10.62 3.31 16.17
CA PHE A 245 11.87 2.68 16.58
C PHE A 245 12.86 3.71 17.17
N ASP A 246 13.80 3.26 18.00
CA ASP A 246 14.84 4.11 18.58
C ASP A 246 15.73 4.69 17.47
N GLY A 247 16.09 5.98 17.54
CA GLY A 247 16.85 6.64 16.47
C GLY A 247 16.02 7.08 15.26
N PHE A 248 14.70 6.91 15.28
CA PHE A 248 13.80 7.39 14.21
C PHE A 248 14.03 8.87 13.87
N ASP A 249 14.15 9.73 14.89
CA ASP A 249 14.30 11.18 14.68
C ASP A 249 15.58 11.49 13.91
N ASP A 250 16.67 10.76 14.19
CA ASP A 250 17.94 10.93 13.48
C ASP A 250 17.92 10.38 12.06
N PHE A 251 17.19 9.29 11.83
CA PHE A 251 17.06 8.67 10.53
C PHE A 251 16.13 9.45 9.58
N VAL A 252 15.01 9.95 10.12
CA VAL A 252 13.89 10.50 9.33
C VAL A 252 13.86 12.02 9.33
N LEU A 253 14.00 12.66 10.48
CA LEU A 253 13.76 14.09 10.60
C LEU A 253 15.00 14.87 10.17
N HIS A 254 14.78 15.93 9.41
CA HIS A 254 15.80 16.91 9.13
C HIS A 254 16.21 17.62 10.43
N PRO A 255 17.47 18.06 10.60
CA PRO A 255 17.89 18.81 11.79
C PRO A 255 16.91 19.93 12.19
N ASP A 256 16.49 20.78 11.25
CA ASP A 256 15.49 21.84 11.48
C ASP A 256 14.11 21.34 11.92
N GLU A 257 13.71 20.12 11.52
CA GLU A 257 12.46 19.51 11.97
C GLU A 257 12.59 19.00 13.41
N ARG A 258 13.74 18.44 13.79
CA ARG A 258 13.99 17.95 15.17
C ARG A 258 13.83 19.05 16.20
N GLU A 259 14.29 20.25 15.88
CA GLU A 259 14.12 21.44 16.72
C GLU A 259 12.63 21.79 16.94
N ARG A 260 11.79 21.61 15.91
CA ARG A 260 10.34 21.84 15.99
C ARG A 260 9.60 20.76 16.77
N PHE A 261 10.01 19.50 16.67
CA PHE A 261 9.36 18.40 17.39
C PHE A 261 9.56 18.47 18.91
N GLY A 262 10.70 19.01 19.36
CA GLY A 262 11.03 19.25 20.77
C GLY A 262 10.95 18.01 21.69
N PRO A 263 11.26 18.15 23.00
CA PRO A 263 11.15 17.05 23.97
C PRO A 263 9.70 16.64 24.30
N VAL A 264 8.72 17.44 23.87
CA VAL A 264 7.32 17.42 24.36
C VAL A 264 6.40 16.51 23.53
N THR A 265 6.83 16.01 22.37
CA THR A 265 6.06 15.05 21.57
C THR A 265 6.26 13.59 22.01
N ARG A 266 6.06 13.31 23.31
CA ARG A 266 6.00 11.93 23.83
C ARG A 266 4.56 11.42 23.84
N GLY A 267 4.35 10.16 23.44
CA GLY A 267 3.03 9.52 23.36
C GLY A 267 2.41 9.52 21.96
N ALA A 268 1.17 9.01 21.84
CA ALA A 268 0.55 8.67 20.56
C ALA A 268 0.46 9.84 19.55
N SER A 269 0.21 11.07 20.03
CA SER A 269 0.19 12.26 19.17
C SER A 269 1.56 12.54 18.53
N GLY A 270 2.64 12.35 19.29
CA GLY A 270 4.01 12.48 18.80
C GLY A 270 4.40 11.39 17.80
N THR A 271 3.96 10.16 18.01
CA THR A 271 4.16 9.06 17.05
C THR A 271 3.45 9.35 15.72
N ALA A 272 2.23 9.84 15.78
CA ALA A 272 1.45 10.15 14.58
C ALA A 272 2.07 11.31 13.77
N ALA A 273 2.57 12.35 14.44
CA ALA A 273 3.22 13.48 13.78
C ALA A 273 4.57 13.09 13.15
N ARG A 274 5.36 12.23 13.82
CA ARG A 274 6.56 11.62 13.24
C ARG A 274 6.24 10.79 12.00
N LEU A 275 5.14 10.02 12.05
CA LEU A 275 4.72 9.23 10.90
C LEU A 275 4.21 10.10 9.75
N SER A 276 3.60 11.27 10.01
CA SER A 276 3.28 12.25 8.96
C SER A 276 4.56 12.68 8.22
N CYS A 277 5.64 13.02 8.92
CA CYS A 277 6.91 13.35 8.27
C CYS A 277 7.48 12.18 7.46
N TRP A 278 7.39 10.96 7.98
CA TRP A 278 7.80 9.76 7.27
C TRP A 278 7.07 9.60 5.93
N VAL A 279 5.73 9.58 5.95
CA VAL A 279 4.94 9.30 4.74
C VAL A 279 5.11 10.40 3.69
N GLU A 280 5.26 11.67 4.11
CA GLU A 280 5.50 12.77 3.19
C GLU A 280 6.87 12.63 2.50
N LYS A 281 7.91 12.28 3.25
CA LYS A 281 9.26 12.05 2.70
C LYS A 281 9.31 10.82 1.81
N GLU A 282 8.71 9.71 2.21
CA GLU A 282 8.59 8.51 1.37
C GLU A 282 7.81 8.77 0.08
N ALA A 283 6.72 9.57 0.13
CA ALA A 283 6.01 9.97 -1.07
C ALA A 283 6.93 10.74 -2.04
N VAL A 284 7.74 11.67 -1.55
CA VAL A 284 8.74 12.39 -2.36
C VAL A 284 9.78 11.44 -2.95
N LEU A 285 10.36 10.56 -2.14
CA LEU A 285 11.38 9.59 -2.57
C LEU A 285 10.84 8.59 -3.60
N LYS A 286 9.57 8.20 -3.47
CA LYS A 286 8.87 7.33 -4.43
C LYS A 286 8.58 8.04 -5.75
N ALA A 287 8.26 9.34 -5.72
CA ALA A 287 8.01 10.13 -6.93
C ALA A 287 9.24 10.17 -7.84
N VAL A 288 10.43 10.40 -7.26
CA VAL A 288 11.68 10.43 -8.02
C VAL A 288 12.28 9.03 -8.24
N GLY A 289 11.94 8.07 -7.38
CA GLY A 289 12.34 6.66 -7.50
C GLY A 289 13.74 6.34 -6.99
N VAL A 290 14.33 7.21 -6.17
CA VAL A 290 15.61 6.94 -5.49
C VAL A 290 15.44 6.04 -4.27
N GLY A 291 14.22 5.92 -3.75
CA GLY A 291 13.94 5.16 -2.53
C GLY A 291 14.79 5.63 -1.35
N LEU A 292 15.12 4.70 -0.44
CA LEU A 292 15.97 4.97 0.72
C LEU A 292 17.47 5.10 0.41
N ALA A 293 17.87 5.12 -0.87
CA ALA A 293 19.24 5.47 -1.23
C ALA A 293 19.55 6.95 -0.95
N SER A 294 18.52 7.81 -0.97
CA SER A 294 18.58 9.16 -0.41
C SER A 294 18.07 9.12 1.03
N PRO A 295 18.88 9.49 2.03
CA PRO A 295 18.44 9.49 3.42
C PRO A 295 17.28 10.46 3.67
N PRO A 296 16.19 10.06 4.34
CA PRO A 296 15.05 10.95 4.57
C PRO A 296 15.38 12.19 5.41
N HIS A 297 16.35 12.13 6.33
CA HIS A 297 16.78 13.29 7.10
C HIS A 297 17.47 14.39 6.27
N GLU A 298 17.83 14.13 5.02
CA GLU A 298 18.34 15.16 4.08
C GLU A 298 17.21 15.88 3.33
N LEU A 299 15.95 15.46 3.50
CA LEU A 299 14.78 16.13 2.95
C LEU A 299 14.22 17.13 3.95
N LEU A 300 14.12 18.40 3.56
CA LEU A 300 13.38 19.43 4.29
C LEU A 300 12.16 19.86 3.49
N LEU A 301 10.99 19.78 4.11
CA LEU A 301 9.72 20.22 3.54
C LEU A 301 9.37 21.62 4.07
N ALA A 302 8.88 22.49 3.19
CA ALA A 302 8.35 23.80 3.59
C ALA A 302 7.33 23.62 4.72
N ALA A 303 7.41 24.45 5.77
CA ALA A 303 6.59 24.28 6.96
C ALA A 303 5.09 24.31 6.63
N ARG A 304 4.31 23.46 7.31
CA ARG A 304 2.84 23.60 7.30
C ARG A 304 2.47 24.75 8.25
N PRO A 305 1.59 25.69 7.85
CA PRO A 305 1.07 26.69 8.78
C PRO A 305 0.38 26.03 9.98
N ASP A 306 0.56 26.59 11.18
CA ASP A 306 -0.03 26.03 12.41
C ASP A 306 -1.57 26.04 12.39
N ASP A 307 -2.18 26.95 11.63
CA ASP A 307 -3.62 27.09 11.42
C ASP A 307 -4.14 26.36 10.17
N ALA A 308 -3.28 25.58 9.49
CA ALA A 308 -3.68 24.85 8.30
C ALA A 308 -4.71 23.76 8.63
N VAL A 309 -5.91 23.89 8.06
CA VAL A 309 -6.92 22.85 8.12
C VAL A 309 -6.73 21.91 6.94
N LEU A 310 -6.41 20.64 7.22
CA LEU A 310 -6.32 19.63 6.16
C LEU A 310 -7.71 19.38 5.56
N PRO A 311 -7.84 19.35 4.22
CA PRO A 311 -9.09 19.00 3.57
C PRO A 311 -9.56 17.60 3.99
N THR A 312 -10.88 17.44 4.18
CA THR A 312 -11.47 16.14 4.57
C THR A 312 -11.59 15.14 3.43
N ARG A 313 -11.39 15.58 2.19
CA ARG A 313 -11.40 14.75 0.98
C ARG A 313 -10.25 15.14 0.06
N ALA A 314 -9.66 14.15 -0.61
CA ALA A 314 -8.48 14.39 -1.46
C ALA A 314 -8.80 15.28 -2.68
N ASP A 315 -10.03 15.26 -3.19
CA ASP A 315 -10.49 16.14 -4.29
C ASP A 315 -10.64 17.61 -3.89
N MET A 316 -10.59 17.92 -2.59
CA MET A 316 -10.63 19.28 -2.04
C MET A 316 -9.25 19.89 -1.83
N ILE A 317 -8.17 19.12 -2.06
CA ILE A 317 -6.79 19.62 -1.99
C ILE A 317 -6.58 20.61 -3.15
N GLY A 318 -6.44 21.88 -2.79
CA GLY A 318 -6.10 22.96 -3.70
C GLY A 318 -4.58 23.11 -3.87
N PRO A 319 -4.13 24.10 -4.65
CA PRO A 319 -2.70 24.37 -4.87
C PRO A 319 -1.95 24.82 -3.61
N TRP A 320 -2.63 25.38 -2.61
CA TRP A 320 -2.02 26.04 -1.44
C TRP A 320 -1.69 25.06 -0.31
N GLU A 321 -2.30 23.87 -0.34
CA GLU A 321 -2.07 22.78 0.60
C GLU A 321 -0.77 22.01 0.30
N TRP A 322 -0.26 22.14 -0.94
CA TRP A 322 1.01 21.57 -1.36
C TRP A 322 2.18 22.38 -0.81
N ARG A 323 3.16 21.66 -0.24
CA ARG A 323 4.37 22.23 0.34
C ARG A 323 5.57 21.83 -0.49
N LEU A 324 6.46 22.77 -0.74
CA LEU A 324 7.66 22.54 -1.55
C LEU A 324 8.68 21.69 -0.78
N VAL A 325 9.43 20.86 -1.50
CA VAL A 325 10.70 20.30 -1.03
C VAL A 325 11.77 21.38 -1.12
N GLU A 326 12.17 21.94 0.02
CA GLU A 326 13.11 23.07 0.12
C GLU A 326 14.56 22.61 0.05
N GLN A 327 14.86 21.44 0.63
CA GLN A 327 16.18 20.83 0.59
C GLN A 327 16.05 19.33 0.33
N ALA A 328 17.03 18.78 -0.39
CA ALA A 328 17.11 17.37 -0.65
C ALA A 328 18.56 16.95 -0.96
N GLY A 329 18.95 15.77 -0.46
CA GLY A 329 20.20 15.13 -0.89
C GLY A 329 20.17 14.66 -2.34
N ALA A 330 19.03 14.12 -2.79
CA ALA A 330 18.79 13.81 -4.19
C ALA A 330 18.31 15.06 -4.96
N ALA A 331 19.10 15.52 -5.94
CA ALA A 331 18.78 16.71 -6.73
C ALA A 331 17.44 16.59 -7.48
N GLU A 332 17.05 15.37 -7.84
CA GLU A 332 15.78 15.07 -8.50
C GLU A 332 14.58 15.38 -7.60
N ALA A 333 14.74 15.27 -6.27
CA ALA A 333 13.67 15.54 -5.30
C ALA A 333 13.44 17.05 -5.09
N LEU A 334 14.44 17.89 -5.37
CA LEU A 334 14.31 19.33 -5.22
C LEU A 334 13.24 19.88 -6.18
N GLY A 335 12.38 20.75 -5.65
CA GLY A 335 11.29 21.37 -6.42
C GLY A 335 10.04 20.51 -6.57
N LEU A 336 10.01 19.27 -6.06
CA LEU A 336 8.75 18.55 -5.87
C LEU A 336 7.88 19.27 -4.85
N SER A 337 6.59 19.00 -4.91
CA SER A 337 5.62 19.42 -3.91
C SER A 337 4.97 18.21 -3.27
N VAL A 338 4.62 18.30 -1.99
CA VAL A 338 4.00 17.21 -1.22
C VAL A 338 2.82 17.74 -0.39
N THR A 339 1.81 16.90 -0.20
CA THR A 339 0.72 17.16 0.74
C THR A 339 0.30 15.87 1.43
N GLU A 340 -0.14 16.01 2.68
CA GLU A 340 -0.86 14.96 3.39
C GLU A 340 -2.22 14.71 2.71
N LEU A 341 -2.62 13.45 2.68
CA LEU A 341 -3.91 13.00 2.18
C LEU A 341 -4.84 12.69 3.36
N PRO A 342 -6.12 13.07 3.30
CA PRO A 342 -7.10 12.61 4.28
C PRO A 342 -7.23 11.09 4.21
N THR A 343 -7.13 10.44 5.36
CA THR A 343 -7.20 8.98 5.50
C THR A 343 -7.94 8.62 6.80
N GLU A 344 -8.30 7.34 6.93
CA GLU A 344 -8.94 6.81 8.13
C GLU A 344 -8.10 7.03 9.40
N PRO A 345 -8.75 7.20 10.56
CA PRO A 345 -8.06 7.29 11.85
C PRO A 345 -7.08 6.13 12.05
N GLY A 346 -5.91 6.44 12.58
CA GLY A 346 -4.84 5.45 12.79
C GLY A 346 -3.94 5.22 11.59
N TYR A 347 -4.17 5.90 10.46
CA TYR A 347 -3.23 5.94 9.34
C TYR A 347 -2.69 7.36 9.10
N ARG A 348 -1.57 7.43 8.39
CA ARG A 348 -1.04 8.63 7.74
C ARG A 348 -0.77 8.33 6.29
N SER A 349 -1.02 9.29 5.42
CA SER A 349 -0.75 9.12 3.99
C SER A 349 -0.40 10.44 3.35
N ALA A 350 0.40 10.40 2.31
CA ALA A 350 0.80 11.57 1.57
C ALA A 350 0.92 11.28 0.07
N ILE A 351 0.89 12.36 -0.70
CA ILE A 351 1.18 12.36 -2.12
C ILE A 351 2.19 13.46 -2.43
N ALA A 352 3.16 13.12 -3.28
CA ALA A 352 4.12 14.05 -3.84
C ALA A 352 3.98 14.08 -5.37
N ALA A 353 4.24 15.25 -5.96
CA ALA A 353 4.26 15.43 -7.40
C ALA A 353 5.25 16.53 -7.81
N ARG A 354 5.72 16.50 -9.06
CA ARG A 354 6.66 17.52 -9.58
C ARG A 354 6.11 18.96 -9.47
N VAL A 355 4.81 19.13 -9.66
CA VAL A 355 4.11 20.40 -9.47
C VAL A 355 2.79 20.15 -8.76
N PRO A 356 2.25 21.13 -8.00
CA PRO A 356 0.92 21.03 -7.43
C PRO A 356 -0.12 20.69 -8.50
N ALA A 357 -0.91 19.65 -8.26
CA ALA A 357 -1.87 19.15 -9.23
C ALA A 357 -3.22 18.88 -8.59
N ARG A 358 -4.30 19.04 -9.36
CA ARG A 358 -5.62 18.57 -8.92
C ARG A 358 -5.62 17.05 -8.78
N ILE A 359 -6.16 16.59 -7.66
CA ILE A 359 -6.35 15.18 -7.35
C ILE A 359 -7.80 14.82 -7.67
N HIS A 360 -7.98 13.82 -8.51
CA HIS A 360 -9.26 13.19 -8.79
C HIS A 360 -9.32 11.87 -8.01
N ALA A 361 -9.92 11.91 -6.82
CA ALA A 361 -10.14 10.73 -6.01
C ALA A 361 -11.25 9.86 -6.63
N VAL A 362 -10.98 8.57 -6.77
CA VAL A 362 -11.91 7.58 -7.31
C VAL A 362 -12.05 6.43 -6.33
N ASP A 363 -13.26 5.84 -6.27
CA ASP A 363 -13.49 4.63 -5.50
C ASP A 363 -13.36 3.38 -6.38
N ILE A 364 -13.01 2.26 -5.75
CA ILE A 364 -12.77 1.00 -6.47
C ILE A 364 -13.99 0.48 -7.21
N THR A 365 -15.20 0.76 -6.70
CA THR A 365 -16.45 0.29 -7.30
C THR A 365 -16.77 1.10 -8.55
N SER A 366 -16.56 2.42 -8.53
CA SER A 366 -16.71 3.30 -9.70
C SER A 366 -15.72 2.95 -10.80
N ILE A 367 -14.46 2.63 -10.46
CA ILE A 367 -13.47 2.16 -11.46
C ILE A 367 -13.98 0.87 -12.12
N ALA A 368 -14.37 -0.11 -11.31
CA ALA A 368 -14.88 -1.39 -11.78
C ALA A 368 -16.12 -1.21 -12.69
N MET A 369 -17.07 -0.37 -12.29
CA MET A 369 -18.29 -0.08 -13.04
C MET A 369 -18.03 0.72 -14.32
N GLN A 370 -17.09 1.68 -14.31
CA GLN A 370 -16.72 2.45 -15.49
C GLN A 370 -16.17 1.52 -16.58
N ILE A 371 -15.27 0.60 -16.21
CA ILE A 371 -14.70 -0.36 -17.15
C ILE A 371 -15.81 -1.29 -17.67
N ALA A 372 -16.62 -1.89 -16.78
CA ALA A 372 -17.72 -2.77 -17.18
C ALA A 372 -18.76 -2.09 -18.08
N SER A 373 -19.10 -0.82 -17.79
CA SER A 373 -20.07 -0.05 -18.58
C SER A 373 -19.53 0.28 -19.98
N SER A 374 -18.23 0.57 -20.09
CA SER A 374 -17.58 0.80 -21.39
C SER A 374 -17.61 -0.45 -22.29
N GLU A 375 -17.74 -1.63 -21.68
CA GLU A 375 -17.83 -2.93 -22.35
C GLU A 375 -19.28 -3.39 -22.61
N GLY A 376 -20.30 -2.60 -22.22
CA GLY A 376 -21.71 -2.96 -22.39
C GLY A 376 -22.19 -4.08 -21.46
N LEU A 377 -21.44 -4.42 -20.40
CA LEU A 377 -21.86 -5.35 -19.36
C LEU A 377 -22.93 -4.67 -18.48
N ARG A 378 -24.04 -5.36 -18.22
CA ARG A 378 -25.04 -4.88 -17.25
C ARG A 378 -24.52 -5.13 -15.83
N ALA A 379 -24.46 -4.04 -15.05
CA ALA A 379 -24.03 -4.02 -13.64
C ALA A 379 -24.93 -4.85 -12.73
#